data_AF-A0A7Y1T8W3-F1
#
_entry.id   AF-A0A7Y1T8W3-F1
#
_cell.length_a   1.000
_cell.length_b   1.000
_cell.length_c   1.000
_cell.angle_alpha   90.00
_cell.angle_beta   90.00
_cell.angle_gamma   90.00
#
_symmetry.space_group_name_H-M   'P 1'
#
loop_
_entity.id
_entity.type
_entity.pdbx_description
1 polymer ?
#
loop_
_entity_poly.entity_id
_entity_poly.type
_entity_poly.pdbx_seq_one_letter_code
_entity_poly.pdbx_strand_id
1 'polypeptide(L)'
;QGVVTQASSAIPIMPLYLSLLFKIARQRGEYEGCIEQIYALFAEGLYGNNPRVDEEGRLRLDHKEMQAEVQQAIEALWDKVSDENLRELTDFSLYQKEFLGLFGFEVDGVDYNAEVNPEVEIDACESVGS
;
A
#
# COMPACT_ATOMS: atom_id res chain seq x y z
N GLN A 1 4.99 -4.74 -4.18
CA GLN A 1 4.72 -3.38 -4.67
C GLN A 1 4.62 -2.44 -3.47
N GLY A 2 5.00 -1.16 -3.57
CA GLY A 2 4.88 -0.21 -2.48
C GLY A 2 3.45 -0.14 -1.93
N VAL A 3 3.30 -0.18 -0.61
CA VAL A 3 2.01 -0.10 0.11
C VAL A 3 2.09 0.90 1.26
N VAL A 4 0.92 1.45 1.64
CA VAL A 4 0.83 2.29 2.83
C VAL A 4 0.85 1.41 4.07
N THR A 5 1.82 1.65 4.94
CA THR A 5 1.95 1.02 6.25
C THR A 5 2.38 2.11 7.23
N GLN A 6 2.21 1.88 8.54
CA GLN A 6 2.70 2.84 9.53
C GLN A 6 4.21 3.09 9.35
N ALA A 7 4.99 2.05 9.06
CA ALA A 7 6.42 2.15 8.79
C ALA A 7 6.72 2.96 7.51
N SER A 8 6.11 2.62 6.38
CA SER A 8 6.37 3.32 5.10
C SER A 8 5.93 4.78 5.12
N SER A 9 4.87 5.11 5.85
CA SER A 9 4.39 6.50 6.03
C SER A 9 5.35 7.38 6.83
N ALA A 10 6.20 6.79 7.68
CA ALA A 10 7.19 7.49 8.48
C ALA A 10 8.50 7.74 7.74
N ILE A 11 8.73 7.05 6.61
CA ILE A 11 9.92 7.24 5.79
C ILE A 11 9.70 8.50 4.94
N PRO A 12 10.64 9.48 4.96
CA PRO A 12 10.55 10.66 4.11
C PRO A 12 10.33 10.29 2.64
N ILE A 13 9.63 11.13 1.89
CA ILE A 13 9.41 11.01 0.43
C ILE A 13 8.45 9.87 0.02
N MET A 14 8.32 8.80 0.79
CA MET A 14 7.41 7.68 0.49
C MET A 14 5.96 8.08 0.23
N PRO A 15 5.35 9.05 0.94
CA PRO A 15 3.97 9.46 0.64
C PRO A 15 3.79 9.96 -0.81
N LEU A 16 4.76 10.72 -1.32
CA LEU A 16 4.73 11.23 -2.69
C LEU A 16 4.94 10.09 -3.70
N TYR A 17 5.94 9.24 -3.45
CA TYR A 17 6.22 8.08 -4.29
C TYR A 17 5.02 7.13 -4.41
N LEU A 18 4.41 6.76 -3.28
CA LEU A 18 3.25 5.89 -3.26
C LEU A 18 2.06 6.54 -3.98
N SER A 19 1.83 7.84 -3.79
CA SER A 19 0.75 8.55 -4.48
C SER A 19 0.92 8.54 -6.01
N LEU A 20 2.15 8.67 -6.52
CA LEU A 20 2.45 8.54 -7.95
C LEU A 20 2.28 7.11 -8.45
N LEU A 21 2.87 6.15 -7.73
CA LEU A 21 2.80 4.72 -8.05
C LEU A 21 1.34 4.23 -8.11
N PHE A 22 0.52 4.63 -7.15
CA PHE A 22 -0.90 4.24 -7.09
C PHE A 22 -1.66 4.73 -8.31
N LYS A 23 -1.45 5.99 -8.71
CA LYS A 23 -2.07 6.55 -9.90
C LYS A 23 -1.71 5.74 -11.16
N ILE A 24 -0.43 5.49 -11.37
CA ILE A 24 0.07 4.75 -12.54
C ILE A 24 -0.44 3.32 -12.53
N ALA A 25 -0.35 2.63 -11.40
CA ALA A 25 -0.83 1.26 -11.25
C ALA A 25 -2.34 1.16 -11.50
N ARG A 26 -3.16 2.10 -11.00
CA ARG A 26 -4.61 2.11 -11.24
C ARG A 26 -4.97 2.39 -12.70
N GLN A 27 -4.28 3.31 -13.36
CA GLN A 27 -4.47 3.56 -14.80
C GLN A 27 -4.19 2.31 -15.64
N ARG A 28 -3.27 1.46 -15.16
CA ARG A 28 -2.90 0.19 -15.80
C ARG A 28 -3.76 -1.00 -15.36
N GLY A 29 -4.62 -0.84 -14.35
CA GLY A 29 -5.39 -1.92 -13.76
C GLY A 29 -4.55 -2.92 -12.95
N GLU A 30 -3.38 -2.49 -12.48
CA GLU A 30 -2.35 -3.31 -11.82
C GLU A 30 -2.18 -2.96 -10.33
N TYR A 31 -3.04 -2.09 -9.77
CA TYR A 31 -2.97 -1.72 -8.36
C TYR A 31 -3.29 -2.90 -7.44
N GLU A 32 -2.46 -3.08 -6.40
CA GLU A 32 -2.59 -4.14 -5.40
C GLU A 32 -2.33 -3.56 -3.99
N GLY A 33 -3.24 -3.83 -3.06
CA GLY A 33 -3.07 -3.53 -1.65
C GLY A 33 -2.27 -4.63 -0.92
N CYS A 34 -2.20 -4.52 0.41
CA CYS A 34 -1.45 -5.46 1.24
C CYS A 34 -1.96 -6.90 1.09
N ILE A 35 -3.28 -7.09 1.05
CA ILE A 35 -3.87 -8.43 1.03
C ILE A 35 -3.67 -9.11 -0.33
N GLU A 36 -3.81 -8.37 -1.44
CA GLU A 36 -3.56 -8.88 -2.79
C GLU A 36 -2.10 -9.32 -2.94
N GLN A 37 -1.15 -8.54 -2.40
CA GLN A 37 0.27 -8.89 -2.45
C GLN A 37 0.60 -10.12 -1.62
N ILE A 38 0.06 -10.25 -0.41
CA ILE A 38 0.26 -11.45 0.41
C ILE A 38 -0.41 -12.66 -0.23
N TYR A 39 -1.59 -12.50 -0.81
CA TYR A 39 -2.25 -13.57 -1.56
C TYR A 39 -1.38 -14.02 -2.75
N ALA A 40 -0.88 -13.09 -3.56
CA ALA A 40 0.01 -13.38 -4.68
C ALA A 40 1.31 -14.06 -4.22
N LEU A 41 1.86 -13.67 -3.07
CA LEU A 41 3.03 -14.34 -2.47
C LEU A 41 2.78 -15.83 -2.27
N PHE A 42 1.63 -16.18 -1.71
CA PHE A 42 1.30 -17.57 -1.43
C PHE A 42 0.94 -18.32 -2.71
N ALA A 43 0.05 -17.76 -3.52
CA ALA A 43 -0.50 -18.41 -4.70
C ALA A 43 0.51 -18.57 -5.84
N GLU A 44 1.36 -17.56 -6.07
CA GLU A 44 2.30 -17.55 -7.18
C GLU A 44 3.75 -17.82 -6.74
N GLY A 45 4.10 -17.47 -5.50
CA GLY A 45 5.45 -17.63 -4.95
C GLY A 45 5.64 -18.92 -4.16
N LEU A 46 5.23 -18.93 -2.90
CA LEU A 46 5.54 -19.99 -1.93
C LEU A 46 4.95 -21.35 -2.30
N TYR A 47 3.73 -21.36 -2.84
CA TYR A 47 3.01 -22.57 -3.22
C TYR A 47 2.69 -22.62 -4.73
N GLY A 48 3.23 -21.68 -5.50
CA GLY A 48 3.05 -21.62 -6.94
C GLY A 48 3.93 -22.63 -7.68
N ASN A 49 3.46 -23.10 -8.84
CA ASN A 49 4.21 -24.04 -9.66
C ASN A 49 5.37 -23.39 -10.44
N ASN A 50 5.37 -22.06 -10.58
CA ASN A 50 6.37 -21.32 -11.35
C ASN A 50 6.67 -19.96 -10.69
N PRO A 51 7.34 -19.96 -9.53
CA PRO A 51 7.64 -18.72 -8.81
C PRO A 51 8.58 -17.81 -9.61
N ARG A 52 8.35 -16.50 -9.52
CA ARG A 52 9.29 -15.50 -10.04
C ARG A 52 10.40 -15.31 -9.03
N VAL A 53 11.62 -15.69 -9.40
CA VAL A 53 12.81 -15.62 -8.55
C VAL A 53 13.88 -14.79 -9.25
N ASP A 54 14.59 -13.95 -8.51
CA ASP A 54 15.76 -13.23 -9.05
C ASP A 54 17.05 -14.08 -9.00
N GLU A 55 18.15 -13.53 -9.51
CA GLU A 55 19.45 -14.21 -9.56
C GLU A 55 20.01 -14.58 -8.19
N GLU A 56 19.53 -13.93 -7.13
CA GLU A 56 19.92 -14.20 -5.73
C GLU A 56 19.00 -15.20 -5.03
N GLY A 57 17.98 -15.72 -5.72
CA GLY A 57 17.04 -16.67 -5.14
C GLY A 57 15.87 -16.04 -4.38
N ARG A 58 15.61 -14.73 -4.53
CA ARG A 58 14.51 -14.04 -3.83
C ARG A 58 13.22 -14.09 -4.64
N LEU A 59 12.08 -14.33 -3.97
CA LEU A 59 10.75 -14.24 -4.59
C LEU A 59 10.40 -12.80 -4.95
N ARG A 60 9.95 -12.57 -6.19
CA ARG A 60 9.69 -11.23 -6.75
C ARG A 60 8.20 -10.98 -6.97
N LEU A 61 7.60 -10.19 -6.08
CA LEU A 61 6.23 -9.68 -6.20
C LEU A 61 6.16 -8.18 -6.52
N ASP A 62 7.31 -7.53 -6.52
CA ASP A 62 7.50 -6.15 -6.93
C ASP A 62 7.56 -5.99 -8.46
N HIS A 63 7.45 -7.08 -9.22
CA HIS A 63 7.64 -7.07 -10.68
C HIS A 63 6.74 -6.10 -11.44
N LYS A 64 5.52 -5.80 -10.96
CA LYS A 64 4.61 -4.80 -11.55
C LYS A 64 5.12 -3.37 -11.35
N GLU A 65 5.59 -3.07 -10.14
CA GLU A 65 6.19 -1.78 -9.79
C GLU A 65 7.52 -1.56 -10.51
N MET A 66 8.32 -2.61 -10.64
CA MET A 66 9.68 -2.54 -11.19
C MET A 66 9.72 -2.53 -12.73
N GLN A 67 8.59 -2.49 -13.43
CA GLN A 67 8.56 -2.38 -14.89
C GLN A 67 9.15 -1.03 -15.33
N ALA A 68 9.95 -1.05 -16.41
CA ALA A 68 10.65 0.14 -16.89
C ALA A 68 9.68 1.28 -17.22
N GLU A 69 8.52 0.97 -17.78
CA GLU A 69 7.48 1.94 -18.14
C GLU A 69 6.85 2.59 -16.90
N VAL A 70 6.72 1.85 -15.79
CA VAL A 70 6.21 2.40 -14.53
C VAL A 70 7.23 3.35 -13.91
N GLN A 71 8.49 2.92 -13.83
CA GLN A 71 9.57 3.75 -13.28
C GLN A 71 9.79 5.04 -14.09
N GLN A 72 9.80 4.94 -15.43
CA GLN A 72 9.89 6.12 -16.31
C GLN A 72 8.71 7.07 -16.13
N ALA A 73 7.49 6.55 -15.94
CA ALA A 73 6.32 7.38 -15.70
C ALA A 73 6.40 8.11 -14.34
N ILE A 74 6.92 7.45 -13.30
CA ILE A 74 7.16 8.07 -11.99
C ILE A 74 8.20 9.19 -12.14
N GLU A 75 9.36 8.91 -12.74
CA GLU A 75 10.42 9.89 -12.97
C GLU A 75 9.91 11.11 -13.76
N ALA A 76 9.16 10.89 -14.84
CA ALA A 76 8.64 11.96 -15.70
C ALA A 76 7.59 12.86 -15.01
N LEU A 77 6.96 12.38 -13.95
CA LEU A 77 6.01 13.13 -13.14
C LEU A 77 6.68 13.75 -11.90
N TRP A 78 7.73 13.13 -11.38
CA TRP A 78 8.40 13.50 -10.13
C TRP A 78 8.72 14.99 -10.03
N ASP A 79 9.44 15.51 -11.02
CA ASP A 79 9.89 16.92 -11.05
C ASP A 79 8.77 17.91 -11.42
N LYS A 80 7.58 17.42 -11.76
CA LYS A 80 6.42 18.25 -12.14
C LYS A 80 5.43 18.43 -11.00
N VAL A 81 5.52 17.61 -9.94
CA VAL A 81 4.63 17.73 -8.79
C VAL A 81 4.94 19.00 -8.02
N SER A 82 3.89 19.78 -7.75
CA SER A 82 3.90 20.95 -6.88
C SER A 82 2.71 20.88 -5.93
N ASP A 83 2.69 21.78 -4.94
CA ASP A 83 1.59 21.86 -3.97
C ASP A 83 0.23 22.13 -4.65
N GLU A 84 0.22 22.91 -5.75
CA GLU A 84 -0.99 23.27 -6.49
C GLU A 84 -1.56 22.10 -7.30
N ASN A 85 -0.70 21.20 -7.80
CA ASN A 85 -1.10 20.14 -8.72
C ASN A 85 -1.02 18.74 -8.11
N LEU A 86 -0.63 18.59 -6.84
CA LEU A 86 -0.44 17.30 -6.16
C LEU A 86 -1.61 16.34 -6.37
N ARG A 87 -2.85 16.81 -6.14
CA ARG A 87 -4.07 15.98 -6.28
C ARG A 87 -4.46 15.71 -7.73
N GLU A 88 -3.95 16.50 -8.66
CA GLU A 88 -4.17 16.28 -10.09
C GLU A 88 -3.17 15.27 -10.64
N LEU A 89 -1.89 15.41 -10.29
CA LEU A 89 -0.80 14.61 -10.85
C LEU A 89 -0.57 13.29 -10.12
N THR A 90 -1.03 13.13 -8.88
CA THR A 90 -0.88 11.92 -8.07
C THR A 90 -2.24 11.39 -7.60
N ASP A 91 -2.28 10.16 -7.06
CA ASP A 91 -3.45 9.64 -6.35
C ASP A 91 -3.29 9.84 -4.83
N PHE A 92 -3.06 11.09 -4.42
CA PHE A 92 -2.90 11.45 -3.01
C PHE A 92 -4.15 11.16 -2.18
N SER A 93 -5.34 11.26 -2.78
CA SER A 93 -6.60 10.92 -2.13
C SER A 93 -6.67 9.44 -1.75
N LEU A 94 -6.24 8.53 -2.64
CA LEU A 94 -6.15 7.11 -2.29
C LEU A 94 -5.09 6.87 -1.22
N TYR A 95 -3.91 7.49 -1.32
CA TYR A 95 -2.89 7.39 -0.27
C TYR A 95 -3.45 7.80 1.10
N GLN A 96 -4.18 8.92 1.17
CA GLN A 96 -4.81 9.39 2.40
C GLN A 96 -5.87 8.41 2.92
N LYS A 97 -6.73 7.88 2.04
CA LYS A 97 -7.72 6.86 2.40
C LYS A 97 -7.07 5.60 2.96
N GLU A 98 -6.05 5.07 2.29
CA GLU A 98 -5.29 3.88 2.72
C GLU A 98 -4.60 4.14 4.07
N PHE A 99 -4.02 5.32 4.27
CA PHE A 99 -3.41 5.72 5.54
C PHE A 99 -4.44 5.76 6.68
N LEU A 100 -5.59 6.39 6.46
CA LEU A 100 -6.68 6.45 7.43
C LEU A 100 -7.25 5.06 7.75
N GLY A 101 -7.34 4.19 6.73
CA GLY A 101 -7.75 2.80 6.88
C GLY A 101 -6.88 1.99 7.84
N LEU A 102 -5.57 2.28 7.93
CA LEU A 102 -4.67 1.64 8.90
C LEU A 102 -5.08 1.88 10.37
N PHE A 103 -5.85 2.94 10.63
CA PHE A 103 -6.32 3.32 11.96
C PHE A 103 -7.83 3.12 12.11
N GLY A 104 -8.47 2.41 11.17
CA GLY A 104 -9.90 2.12 11.22
C GLY A 104 -10.82 3.27 10.80
N PHE A 105 -10.31 4.28 10.09
CA PHE A 105 -11.11 5.37 9.53
C PHE A 105 -11.43 5.14 8.05
N GLU A 106 -12.50 5.80 7.55
CA GLU A 106 -12.99 5.68 6.16
C GLU A 106 -13.29 4.25 5.69
N VAL A 107 -13.68 3.37 6.62
CA VAL A 107 -14.07 1.99 6.34
C VAL A 107 -15.53 1.94 5.91
N ASP A 108 -15.77 1.37 4.73
CA ASP A 108 -17.11 1.23 4.18
C ASP A 108 -18.00 0.35 5.09
N GLY A 109 -19.20 0.86 5.43
CA GLY A 109 -20.16 0.16 6.29
C GLY A 109 -20.02 0.43 7.80
N VAL A 110 -19.04 1.24 8.23
CA VAL A 110 -18.89 1.66 9.64
C VAL A 110 -19.66 2.96 9.89
N ASP A 111 -20.48 2.99 10.95
CA ASP A 111 -21.10 4.22 11.44
C ASP A 111 -20.17 4.95 12.41
N TYR A 112 -19.50 5.98 11.93
CA TYR A 112 -18.59 6.81 12.74
C TYR A 112 -19.29 7.75 13.73
N ASN A 113 -20.63 7.84 13.72
CA ASN A 113 -21.38 8.62 14.70
C ASN A 113 -21.87 7.76 15.89
N ALA A 114 -21.75 6.44 15.81
CA ALA A 114 -22.12 5.55 16.89
C ALA A 114 -21.09 5.61 18.03
N GLU A 115 -21.55 5.56 19.28
CA GLU A 115 -20.66 5.39 20.43
C GLU A 115 -20.02 3.99 20.42
N VAL A 116 -18.73 3.93 20.73
CA VAL A 116 -17.96 2.68 20.80
C VAL A 116 -17.16 2.63 22.09
N ASN A 117 -17.08 1.45 22.70
CA ASN A 117 -16.19 1.22 23.84
C ASN A 117 -14.76 1.03 23.33
N PRO A 118 -13.78 1.86 23.74
CA PRO A 118 -12.38 1.65 23.37
C PRO A 118 -11.74 0.43 24.04
N GLU A 119 -12.34 -0.10 25.12
CA GLU A 119 -11.87 -1.30 25.79
C GLU A 119 -12.39 -2.56 25.07
N VAL A 120 -11.47 -3.28 24.41
CA VAL A 120 -11.76 -4.52 23.68
C VAL A 120 -10.86 -5.63 24.22
N GLU A 121 -11.46 -6.73 24.68
CA GLU A 121 -10.73 -7.88 25.19
C GLU A 121 -10.15 -8.73 24.05
N ILE A 122 -8.95 -9.28 24.28
CA ILE A 122 -8.27 -10.18 23.34
C ILE A 122 -7.94 -11.47 24.09
N ASP A 123 -8.66 -12.56 23.78
CA ASP A 123 -8.61 -13.85 24.50
C ASP A 123 -7.21 -14.47 24.63
N ALA A 124 -6.32 -14.20 23.68
CA ALA A 124 -4.99 -14.83 23.59
C ALA A 124 -3.84 -13.92 24.07
N CYS A 125 -4.14 -12.74 24.64
CA CYS A 125 -3.12 -11.85 25.17
C CYS A 125 -2.86 -12.24 26.63
N GLU A 126 -1.67 -12.77 26.95
CA GLU A 126 -1.28 -12.97 28.34
C GLU A 126 -1.32 -11.60 29.05
N SER A 127 -2.16 -11.49 30.08
CA SER A 127 -2.25 -10.27 30.89
C SER A 127 -0.88 -9.99 31.50
N VAL A 128 -0.21 -8.94 31.04
CA VAL A 128 0.96 -8.41 31.75
C VAL A 128 0.44 -7.93 33.11
N GLY A 129 0.78 -8.69 34.16
CA GLY A 129 0.21 -8.56 35.49
C GLY A 129 0.22 -7.13 36.04
N SER A 130 -0.85 -6.81 36.76
CA SER A 130 -1.05 -5.64 37.61
C SER A 130 0.05 -5.43 38.65
#